data_AF-A0A0N4XYA4-F1
#
_entry.id   AF-A0A0N4XYA4-F1
#
_cell.length_a   1.000
_cell.length_b   1.000
_cell.length_c   1.000
_cell.angle_alpha   90.00
_cell.angle_beta   90.00
_cell.angle_gamma   90.00
#
_symmetry.space_group_name_H-M   'P 1'
#
loop_
_entity.id
_entity.type
_entity.pdbx_description
1 polymer ?
#
loop_
_entity_poly.entity_id
_entity_poly.type
_entity_poly.pdbx_seq_one_letter_code
_entity_poly.pdbx_strand_id
1 'polypeptide(L)'
;MCFSDQSAANGDPAGGVPLSPKRVVHYESMIRSDAFGKCNICFEDEPFDPVGCIYCLQLVGCRKCVNQWYEAACRLSRKQCPLCRHEWEDQPEVLDIFELKLS
;
A
#
# COMPACT_ATOMS: atom_id res chain seq x y z
N MET A 1 1.74 6.19 -15.12
CA MET A 1 3.21 6.42 -15.05
C MET A 1 3.65 6.16 -13.63
N CYS A 2 4.63 5.27 -13.37
CA CYS A 2 5.12 5.03 -12.01
C CYS A 2 5.98 6.23 -11.60
N PHE A 3 5.50 7.03 -10.65
CA PHE A 3 6.22 8.23 -10.22
C PHE A 3 7.54 7.81 -9.55
N SER A 4 8.64 8.25 -10.15
CA SER A 4 9.97 8.15 -9.56
C SER A 4 10.18 9.39 -8.72
N ASP A 5 10.09 9.29 -7.39
CA ASP A 5 10.46 10.40 -6.52
C ASP A 5 11.99 10.47 -6.38
N GLN A 6 12.56 11.53 -6.94
CA GLN A 6 13.94 11.97 -6.68
C GLN A 6 13.95 12.81 -5.39
N SER A 7 14.86 12.48 -4.48
CA SER A 7 15.03 13.20 -3.20
C SER A 7 15.87 14.48 -3.34
N ALA A 8 15.50 15.47 -2.52
CA ALA A 8 16.34 16.49 -1.85
C ALA A 8 16.45 17.92 -2.44
N ALA A 9 15.83 18.86 -1.70
CA ALA A 9 16.46 19.99 -0.99
C ALA A 9 16.03 21.44 -1.34
N ASN A 10 15.57 22.12 -0.28
CA ASN A 10 15.68 23.55 0.07
C ASN A 10 14.69 24.58 -0.51
N GLY A 11 13.98 25.26 0.41
CA GLY A 11 13.48 26.62 0.24
C GLY A 11 12.13 26.91 0.91
N ASP A 12 12.13 27.46 2.12
CA ASP A 12 11.03 28.31 2.61
C ASP A 12 11.15 29.70 1.94
N PRO A 13 10.06 30.29 1.44
CA PRO A 13 9.45 31.36 2.24
C PRO A 13 7.90 31.41 2.17
N ALA A 14 7.35 32.11 3.16
CA ALA A 14 5.94 32.29 3.45
C ALA A 14 5.05 32.70 2.27
N GLY A 15 3.91 32.03 2.13
CA GLY A 15 2.80 32.43 1.26
C GLY A 15 1.59 31.52 1.51
N GLY A 16 0.49 32.10 2.00
CA GLY A 16 -0.71 31.36 2.39
C GLY A 16 -1.35 30.58 1.23
N VAL A 17 -1.82 29.37 1.53
CA VAL A 17 -2.57 28.53 0.59
C VAL A 17 -3.96 28.23 1.18
N PRO A 18 -5.04 28.30 0.38
CA PRO A 18 -6.41 28.06 0.84
C PRO A 18 -6.58 26.66 1.44
N LEU A 19 -7.42 26.56 2.47
CA LEU A 19 -7.84 25.30 3.08
C LEU A 19 -8.59 24.45 2.04
N SER A 20 -7.86 23.59 1.34
CA SER A 20 -8.42 22.47 0.59
C SER A 20 -9.20 21.55 1.54
N PRO A 21 -10.27 20.87 1.07
CA PRO A 21 -11.05 19.96 1.90
C PRO A 21 -10.09 18.94 2.52
N LYS A 22 -10.08 18.85 3.86
CA LYS A 22 -9.29 17.85 4.58
C LYS A 22 -9.66 16.49 3.98
N ARG A 23 -8.75 15.93 3.20
CA ARG A 23 -8.76 14.50 2.84
C ARG A 23 -8.93 13.80 4.18
N VAL A 24 -10.07 13.16 4.40
CA VAL A 24 -10.32 12.43 5.64
C VAL A 24 -9.24 11.37 5.69
N VAL A 25 -8.23 11.60 6.52
CA VAL A 25 -7.21 10.61 6.82
C VAL A 25 -7.97 9.58 7.64
N HIS A 26 -8.38 8.48 7.02
CA HIS A 26 -8.99 7.36 7.73
C HIS A 26 -7.90 6.80 8.64
N TYR A 27 -7.86 7.26 9.89
CA TYR A 27 -6.84 6.90 10.87
C TYR A 27 -6.96 5.42 11.31
N GLU A 28 -7.99 4.71 10.85
CA GLU A 28 -8.32 3.36 11.27
C GLU A 28 -7.39 2.26 10.73
N SER A 29 -6.56 2.50 9.71
CA SER A 29 -5.70 1.43 9.15
C SER A 29 -4.32 1.27 9.81
N MET A 30 -3.97 2.07 10.84
CA MET A 30 -2.66 1.99 11.52
C MET A 30 -2.58 0.88 12.58
N ILE A 31 -3.19 -0.28 12.32
CA ILE A 31 -3.23 -1.41 13.26
C ILE A 31 -2.17 -2.46 12.93
N ARG A 32 -1.63 -3.08 13.96
CA ARG A 32 -0.88 -4.34 13.85
C ARG A 32 -1.83 -5.50 14.14
N SER A 33 -1.74 -6.57 13.36
CA SER A 33 -2.57 -7.76 13.57
C SER A 33 -2.02 -8.98 12.87
N ASP A 34 -1.95 -10.10 13.58
CA ASP A 34 -1.62 -11.44 13.10
C ASP A 34 -2.86 -12.27 12.72
N ALA A 35 -4.07 -11.73 12.87
CA ALA A 35 -5.35 -12.44 12.67
C ALA A 35 -5.51 -13.12 11.29
N PHE A 36 -4.76 -12.68 10.28
CA PHE A 36 -4.80 -13.23 8.92
C PHE A 36 -3.46 -13.85 8.48
N GLY A 37 -2.55 -14.04 9.44
CA GLY A 37 -1.20 -14.55 9.23
C GLY A 37 -0.15 -13.46 9.08
N LYS A 38 1.07 -13.90 8.78
CA LYS A 38 2.25 -13.06 8.63
C LYS A 38 2.31 -12.35 7.29
N CYS A 39 3.14 -11.32 7.19
CA CYS A 39 3.38 -10.62 5.94
C CYS A 39 4.13 -11.52 4.95
N ASN A 40 3.62 -11.72 3.72
CA ASN A 40 4.29 -12.58 2.73
C ASN A 40 5.49 -11.92 2.03
N ILE A 41 5.85 -10.69 2.43
CA ILE A 41 6.96 -9.92 1.85
C ILE A 41 8.09 -9.72 2.87
N CYS A 42 7.78 -9.18 4.06
CA CYS A 42 8.78 -8.97 5.12
C CYS A 42 8.82 -10.10 6.16
N PHE A 43 7.89 -11.04 6.12
CA PHE A 43 7.81 -12.21 7.00
C PHE A 43 7.62 -11.91 8.50
N GLU A 44 7.29 -10.68 8.86
CA GLU A 44 6.87 -10.31 10.22
C GLU A 44 5.54 -10.99 10.55
N ASP A 45 5.49 -11.63 11.71
CA ASP A 45 4.33 -12.40 12.17
C ASP A 45 3.09 -11.52 12.44
N GLU A 46 3.31 -10.25 12.78
CA GLU A 46 2.27 -9.26 13.03
C GLU A 46 2.35 -8.09 12.02
N PRO A 47 1.74 -8.22 10.83
CA PRO A 47 1.70 -7.16 9.83
C PRO A 47 1.13 -5.84 10.34
N PHE A 48 1.74 -4.72 9.93
CA PHE A 48 1.22 -3.37 10.15
C PHE A 48 0.42 -2.89 8.94
N ASP A 49 -0.80 -2.41 9.16
CA ASP A 49 -1.77 -2.07 8.12
C ASP A 49 -1.89 -3.23 7.10
N PRO A 50 -2.37 -4.41 7.56
CA PRO A 50 -2.43 -5.60 6.71
C PRO A 50 -3.43 -5.40 5.56
N VAL A 51 -2.96 -5.66 4.34
CA VAL A 51 -3.77 -5.55 3.12
C VAL A 51 -3.89 -6.86 2.38
N GLY A 52 -5.05 -7.06 1.78
CA GLY A 52 -5.34 -8.18 0.88
C GLY A 52 -5.52 -7.74 -0.56
N CYS A 53 -5.28 -8.66 -1.49
CA CYS A 53 -5.56 -8.44 -2.90
C CYS A 53 -7.05 -8.59 -3.19
N ILE A 54 -7.66 -7.64 -3.90
CA ILE A 54 -9.10 -7.67 -4.20
C ILE A 54 -9.51 -8.82 -5.15
N TYR A 55 -8.55 -9.44 -5.83
CA TYR A 55 -8.81 -10.53 -6.79
C TYR A 55 -8.69 -11.92 -6.17
N CYS A 56 -7.64 -12.18 -5.38
CA CYS A 56 -7.45 -13.49 -4.74
C CYS A 56 -7.91 -13.55 -3.28
N LEU A 57 -8.28 -12.41 -2.69
CA LEU A 57 -8.78 -12.29 -1.33
C LEU A 57 -7.84 -12.89 -0.27
N GLN A 58 -6.55 -12.97 -0.60
CA GLN A 58 -5.49 -13.42 0.32
C GLN A 58 -4.78 -12.23 0.92
N LEU A 59 -4.35 -12.37 2.18
CA LEU A 59 -3.44 -11.43 2.83
C LEU A 59 -2.15 -11.36 2.00
N VAL A 60 -1.86 -10.18 1.45
CA VAL A 60 -0.59 -9.95 0.76
C VAL A 60 0.48 -9.61 1.80
N GLY A 61 0.18 -8.71 2.73
CA GLY A 61 1.10 -8.31 3.80
C GLY A 61 0.88 -6.87 4.22
N CYS A 62 1.91 -6.23 4.76
CA CYS A 62 1.84 -4.82 5.16
C CYS A 62 1.64 -3.90 3.95
N ARG A 63 0.82 -2.85 4.07
CA ARG A 63 0.63 -1.84 3.00
C ARG A 63 1.95 -1.28 2.47
N LYS A 64 2.87 -0.93 3.38
CA LYS A 64 4.21 -0.44 3.01
C LYS A 64 4.98 -1.46 2.16
N CYS A 65 4.92 -2.75 2.51
CA CYS A 65 5.62 -3.80 1.79
C CYS A 65 5.03 -3.99 0.39
N VAL A 66 3.70 -3.92 0.25
CA VAL A 66 3.03 -3.98 -1.06
C VAL A 66 3.43 -2.81 -1.95
N ASN A 67 3.50 -1.59 -1.41
CA ASN A 67 3.94 -0.42 -2.16
C ASN A 67 5.38 -0.55 -2.66
N GLN A 68 6.29 -1.02 -1.80
CA GLN A 68 7.69 -1.29 -2.18
C GLN A 68 7.79 -2.38 -3.24
N TRP A 69 6.98 -3.44 -3.13
CA TRP A 69 6.89 -4.48 -4.16
C TRP A 69 6.43 -3.90 -5.50
N TYR A 70 5.39 -3.07 -5.49
CA TYR A 70 4.87 -2.40 -6.68
C TYR A 70 5.92 -1.51 -7.36
N GLU A 71 6.64 -0.70 -6.58
CA GLU A 71 7.71 0.17 -7.10
C GLU A 71 8.83 -0.64 -7.77
N ALA A 72 9.25 -1.76 -7.18
CA ALA A 72 10.23 -2.66 -7.78
C ALA A 72 9.67 -3.34 -9.05
N ALA A 73 8.43 -3.81 -8.99
CA ALA A 73 7.72 -4.44 -10.10
C ALA A 73 7.49 -3.49 -11.28
N CYS A 74 7.25 -2.20 -11.01
CA CYS A 74 7.16 -1.13 -12.01
C CYS A 74 8.44 -1.04 -12.85
N ARG A 75 9.61 -1.07 -12.22
CA ARG A 75 10.91 -1.00 -12.90
C ARG A 75 11.17 -2.21 -13.81
N LEU A 76 10.52 -3.33 -13.52
CA LEU A 76 10.60 -4.58 -14.26
C LEU A 76 9.41 -4.80 -15.21
N SER A 77 8.52 -3.80 -15.36
CA SER A 77 7.28 -3.88 -16.14
C SER A 77 6.43 -5.13 -15.83
N ARG A 78 6.35 -5.51 -14.55
CA ARG A 78 5.64 -6.72 -14.06
C ARG A 78 4.80 -6.37 -12.83
N LYS A 79 3.93 -5.38 -12.96
CA LYS A 79 3.07 -4.85 -11.89
C LYS A 79 2.03 -5.92 -11.51
N GLN A 80 2.41 -6.89 -10.70
CA GLN A 80 1.56 -8.04 -10.41
C GLN A 80 1.49 -8.32 -8.92
N CYS A 81 0.33 -8.82 -8.49
CA CYS A 81 0.16 -9.37 -7.16
C CYS A 81 1.17 -10.51 -6.93
N PRO A 82 1.94 -10.48 -5.83
CA PRO A 82 2.96 -11.51 -5.55
C PRO A 82 2.37 -12.91 -5.34
N LEU A 83 1.07 -13.00 -5.02
CA LEU A 83 0.40 -14.28 -4.73
C LEU A 83 -0.30 -14.86 -5.96
N CYS A 84 -1.24 -14.13 -6.55
CA CYS A 84 -2.07 -14.62 -7.66
C CYS A 84 -1.59 -14.18 -9.05
N ARG A 85 -0.57 -13.32 -9.13
CA ARG A 85 -0.03 -12.77 -10.37
C ARG A 85 -1.00 -11.95 -11.22
N HIS A 86 -2.16 -11.59 -10.67
CA HIS A 86 -3.05 -10.61 -11.30
C HIS A 86 -2.29 -9.31 -11.56
N GLU A 87 -2.47 -8.74 -12.76
CA GLU A 87 -1.80 -7.53 -13.19
C GLU A 87 -2.53 -6.30 -12.68
N TRP A 88 -1.79 -5.42 -12.03
CA TRP A 88 -2.23 -4.12 -11.55
C TRP A 88 -1.99 -3.06 -12.61
N GLU A 89 -2.97 -2.19 -12.85
CA GLU A 89 -2.87 -1.13 -13.85
C GLU A 89 -1.94 0.01 -13.38
N ASP A 90 -2.46 0.87 -12.50
CA ASP A 90 -1.81 2.12 -12.08
C ASP A 90 -1.29 2.12 -10.65
N GLN A 91 -1.82 1.25 -9.79
CA GLN A 91 -1.44 1.13 -8.39
C GLN A 91 -1.79 -0.27 -7.86
N PRO A 92 -1.28 -0.69 -6.69
CA PRO A 92 -1.70 -1.94 -6.08
C PRO A 92 -3.21 -1.97 -5.85
N GLU A 93 -3.87 -2.98 -6.40
CA GLU A 93 -5.31 -3.20 -6.22
C GLU A 93 -5.55 -4.03 -4.95
N VAL A 94 -5.37 -3.35 -3.82
CA VAL A 94 -5.45 -3.94 -2.48
C VAL A 94 -6.38 -3.13 -1.57
N LEU A 95 -7.04 -3.82 -0.65
CA LEU A 95 -7.87 -3.23 0.42
C LEU A 95 -7.36 -3.68 1.78
N ASP A 96 -7.86 -3.05 2.83
CA ASP A 96 -7.67 -3.53 4.19
C ASP A 96 -8.16 -4.99 4.30
N ILE A 97 -7.38 -5.86 4.94
CA ILE A 97 -7.72 -7.29 5.01
C ILE A 97 -8.98 -7.56 5.85
N PHE A 98 -9.27 -6.71 6.84
CA PHE A 98 -10.47 -6.82 7.66
C PHE A 98 -11.69 -6.49 6.82
N GLU A 99 -11.62 -5.43 6.00
CA GLU A 99 -12.70 -5.09 5.06
C GLU A 99 -12.97 -6.24 4.07
N LEU A 100 -11.92 -6.83 3.51
CA LEU A 100 -12.02 -7.94 2.55
C LEU A 100 -12.59 -9.24 3.12
N LYS A 101 -12.50 -9.45 4.44
CA LYS A 101 -12.98 -10.68 5.11
C LYS A 101 -14.35 -10.50 5.75
N LEU A 102 -14.82 -9.26 5.86
CA LEU A 102 -16.15 -8.92 6.35
C LEU A 102 -17.19 -8.75 5.22
N SER A 103 -16.74 -8.69 3.96
CA SER A 103 -17.55 -8.71 2.73
C SER A 103 -17.86 -10.12 2.25
#